data_AF-A0A3P1VMR2-F1
#
_entry.id   AF-A0A3P1VMR2-F1
#
_cell.length_a   1.000
_cell.length_b   1.000
_cell.length_c   1.000
_cell.angle_alpha   90.00
_cell.angle_beta   90.00
_cell.angle_gamma   90.00
#
_symmetry.space_group_name_H-M   'P 1'
#
loop_
_entity.id
_entity.type
_entity.pdbx_description
1 polymer ?
#
loop_
_entity_poly.entity_id
_entity_poly.type
_entity_poly.pdbx_seq_one_letter_code
_entity_poly.pdbx_strand_id
1 'polypeptide(L)'
;MRKNFIILLFTLISILPNFSYANQDVINQINYQRFLDSQLQGQLEYDRRRAQEAEAEAAAARQRQAQQPYVEPDINIVRSVFVWNDETGNCYYLPCASQEKGMFAKRAVVKRAKETYKKLYGEEANRHIDWDCGMAAITMGVSKKTGKIEAYVDTDIKAWIKKYGENDPDILDKVNQDALDYCSTQADNCQLMYGTYDIPDNK
;
A
#
# COMPACT_ATOMS: atom_id res chain seq x y z
N MET A 1 -65.28 24.37 -77.20
CA MET A 1 -64.15 24.76 -76.32
C MET A 1 -64.49 24.98 -74.84
N ARG A 2 -65.75 25.07 -74.40
CA ARG A 2 -66.09 25.33 -72.98
C ARG A 2 -65.99 24.12 -72.02
N LYS A 3 -66.18 22.88 -72.49
CA LYS A 3 -66.17 21.69 -71.61
C LYS A 3 -64.75 21.26 -71.15
N ASN A 4 -63.74 21.39 -72.00
CA ASN A 4 -62.36 21.00 -71.65
C ASN A 4 -61.71 21.96 -70.65
N PHE A 5 -62.14 23.23 -70.62
CA PHE A 5 -61.62 24.27 -69.73
C PHE A 5 -62.10 24.08 -68.29
N ILE A 6 -63.35 23.62 -68.10
CA ILE A 6 -63.92 23.38 -66.77
C ILE A 6 -63.25 22.17 -66.10
N ILE A 7 -62.94 21.12 -66.87
CA ILE A 7 -62.27 19.93 -66.34
C ILE A 7 -60.83 20.25 -65.90
N LEU A 8 -60.10 21.07 -66.66
CA LEU A 8 -58.76 21.56 -66.27
C LEU A 8 -58.77 22.48 -65.05
N LEU A 9 -59.81 23.29 -64.87
CA LEU A 9 -59.94 24.18 -63.71
C LEU A 9 -60.22 23.39 -62.42
N PHE A 10 -61.06 22.34 -62.50
CA PHE A 10 -61.38 21.50 -61.35
C PHE A 10 -60.19 20.62 -60.92
N THR A 11 -59.38 20.12 -61.85
CA THR A 11 -58.17 19.37 -61.50
C THR A 11 -57.12 20.27 -60.84
N LEU A 12 -56.89 21.49 -61.33
CA LEU A 12 -55.95 22.44 -60.71
C LEU A 12 -56.36 22.86 -59.28
N ILE A 13 -57.66 23.07 -59.03
CA ILE A 13 -58.15 23.45 -57.69
C ILE A 13 -58.05 22.28 -56.70
N SER A 14 -58.21 21.05 -57.16
CA SER A 14 -58.15 19.85 -56.29
C SER A 14 -56.76 19.51 -55.74
N ILE A 15 -55.68 20.10 -56.30
CA ILE A 15 -54.30 19.84 -55.86
C ILE A 15 -53.79 20.96 -54.93
N LEU A 16 -54.38 22.16 -54.97
CA LEU A 16 -54.00 23.30 -54.14
C LEU A 16 -54.13 23.09 -52.62
N PRO A 17 -55.17 22.45 -52.06
CA PRO A 17 -55.27 22.31 -50.61
C PRO A 17 -54.18 21.40 -50.03
N ASN A 18 -53.64 20.45 -50.81
CA ASN A 18 -52.58 19.55 -50.36
C ASN A 18 -51.22 20.25 -50.17
N PHE A 19 -50.98 21.40 -50.83
CA PHE A 19 -49.75 22.18 -50.66
C PHE A 19 -49.80 23.15 -49.46
N SER A 20 -50.98 23.58 -49.01
CA SER A 20 -51.11 24.48 -47.86
C SER A 20 -50.96 23.74 -46.51
N TYR A 21 -51.55 22.54 -46.36
CA TYR A 21 -51.41 21.77 -45.12
C TYR A 21 -50.00 21.20 -44.93
N ALA A 22 -49.36 20.71 -46.00
CA ALA A 22 -48.00 20.19 -45.94
C ALA A 22 -46.96 21.24 -45.50
N ASN A 23 -47.11 22.51 -45.91
CA ASN A 23 -46.22 23.58 -45.48
C ASN A 23 -46.44 23.97 -44.00
N GLN A 24 -47.69 23.90 -43.51
CA GLN A 24 -48.01 24.23 -42.13
C GLN A 24 -47.50 23.15 -41.16
N ASP A 25 -47.61 21.87 -41.54
CA ASP A 25 -47.07 20.75 -40.78
C ASP A 25 -45.54 20.77 -40.74
N VAL A 26 -44.86 21.09 -41.86
CA VAL A 26 -43.39 21.24 -41.90
C VAL A 26 -42.92 22.40 -41.01
N ILE A 27 -43.62 23.54 -41.02
CA ILE A 27 -43.28 24.69 -40.14
C ILE A 27 -43.49 24.34 -38.66
N ASN A 28 -44.58 23.64 -38.32
CA ASN A 28 -44.83 23.19 -36.95
C ASN A 28 -43.80 22.17 -36.48
N GLN A 29 -43.37 21.27 -37.37
CA GLN A 29 -42.33 20.29 -37.08
C GLN A 29 -40.96 20.96 -36.86
N ILE A 30 -40.60 21.95 -37.68
CA ILE A 30 -39.36 22.75 -37.50
C ILE A 30 -39.41 23.52 -36.17
N ASN A 31 -40.54 24.12 -35.81
CA ASN A 31 -40.69 24.85 -34.54
C ASN A 31 -40.65 23.91 -33.33
N TYR A 32 -41.24 22.73 -33.42
CA TYR A 32 -41.19 21.71 -32.38
C TYR A 32 -39.77 21.18 -32.18
N GLN A 33 -39.04 20.97 -33.27
CA GLN A 33 -37.65 20.50 -33.24
C GLN A 33 -36.71 21.55 -32.65
N ARG A 34 -36.89 22.83 -32.99
CA ARG A 34 -36.18 23.95 -32.36
C ARG A 34 -36.50 24.09 -30.86
N PHE A 35 -37.75 23.86 -30.46
CA PHE A 35 -38.13 23.85 -29.05
C PHE A 35 -37.42 22.72 -28.29
N LEU A 36 -37.41 21.50 -28.83
CA LEU A 36 -36.67 20.37 -28.26
C LEU A 36 -35.17 20.65 -28.18
N ASP A 37 -34.58 21.22 -29.23
CA ASP A 37 -33.16 21.57 -29.27
C ASP A 37 -32.82 22.63 -28.22
N SER A 38 -33.69 23.65 -28.03
CA SER A 38 -33.50 24.67 -26.99
C SER A 38 -33.61 24.10 -25.56
N GLN A 39 -34.52 23.16 -25.32
CA GLN A 39 -34.62 22.47 -24.03
C GLN A 39 -33.40 21.60 -23.76
N LEU A 40 -32.93 20.87 -24.79
CA LEU A 40 -31.73 20.03 -24.70
C LEU A 40 -30.48 20.89 -24.45
N GLN A 41 -30.34 22.02 -25.13
CA GLN A 41 -29.25 22.97 -24.89
C GLN A 41 -29.26 23.51 -23.46
N GLY A 42 -30.43 23.88 -22.94
CA GLY A 42 -30.57 24.32 -21.54
C GLY A 42 -30.15 23.26 -20.52
N GLN A 43 -30.50 21.99 -20.78
CA GLN A 43 -30.07 20.87 -19.94
C GLN A 43 -28.56 20.62 -20.03
N LEU A 44 -28.00 20.63 -21.24
CA LEU A 44 -26.56 20.43 -21.45
C LEU A 44 -25.72 21.55 -20.83
N GLU A 45 -26.19 22.80 -20.86
CA GLU A 45 -25.52 23.92 -20.20
C GLU A 45 -25.56 23.78 -18.68
N TYR A 46 -26.70 23.34 -18.14
CA TYR A 46 -26.86 23.09 -16.71
C TYR A 46 -25.96 21.95 -16.23
N ASP A 47 -25.90 20.84 -16.98
CA ASP A 47 -25.02 19.72 -16.68
C ASP A 47 -23.54 20.10 -16.82
N ARG A 48 -23.20 20.92 -17.83
CA ARG A 48 -21.83 21.46 -18.00
C ARG A 48 -21.42 22.34 -16.83
N ARG A 49 -22.30 23.20 -16.32
CA ARG A 49 -22.03 24.02 -15.12
C ARG A 49 -21.81 23.14 -13.89
N ARG A 50 -22.68 22.14 -13.67
CA ARG A 50 -22.53 21.20 -12.56
C ARG A 50 -21.21 20.42 -12.64
N ALA A 51 -20.81 19.99 -13.84
CA ALA A 51 -19.54 19.29 -14.04
C ALA A 51 -18.34 20.22 -13.75
N GLN A 52 -18.38 21.47 -14.21
CA GLN A 52 -17.34 22.46 -13.91
C GLN A 52 -17.26 22.80 -12.42
N GLU A 53 -18.40 22.89 -11.73
CA GLU A 53 -18.47 23.09 -10.29
C GLU A 53 -17.88 21.88 -9.54
N ALA A 54 -18.24 20.66 -9.92
CA ALA A 54 -17.69 19.44 -9.34
C ALA A 54 -16.17 19.30 -9.58
N GLU A 55 -15.68 19.66 -10.76
CA GLU A 55 -14.24 19.69 -11.07
C GLU A 55 -13.50 20.76 -10.26
N ALA A 56 -14.09 21.96 -10.11
CA ALA A 56 -13.53 23.03 -9.30
C ALA A 56 -13.49 22.65 -7.81
N GLU A 57 -14.54 22.00 -7.29
CA GLU A 57 -14.59 21.47 -5.93
C GLU A 57 -13.57 20.34 -5.73
N ALA A 58 -13.42 19.42 -6.68
CA ALA A 58 -12.43 18.36 -6.62
C ALA A 58 -10.99 18.92 -6.70
N ALA A 59 -10.76 19.94 -7.53
CA ALA A 59 -9.47 20.63 -7.62
C ALA A 59 -9.16 21.39 -6.32
N ALA A 60 -10.14 22.10 -5.77
CA ALA A 60 -10.01 22.77 -4.47
C ALA A 60 -9.80 21.78 -3.33
N ALA A 61 -10.46 20.62 -3.33
CA ALA A 61 -10.26 19.55 -2.36
C ALA A 61 -8.85 18.94 -2.47
N ARG A 62 -8.35 18.71 -3.69
CA ARG A 62 -6.97 18.26 -3.93
C ARG A 62 -5.95 19.31 -3.49
N GLN A 63 -6.19 20.59 -3.75
CA GLN A 63 -5.34 21.67 -3.25
C GLN A 63 -5.36 21.76 -1.72
N ARG A 64 -6.52 21.60 -1.08
CA ARG A 64 -6.64 21.53 0.38
C ARG A 64 -5.88 20.33 0.95
N GLN A 65 -5.96 19.16 0.34
CA GLN A 65 -5.18 17.98 0.72
C GLN A 65 -3.67 18.20 0.54
N ALA A 66 -3.25 18.81 -0.58
CA ALA A 66 -1.84 19.12 -0.84
C ALA A 66 -1.28 20.21 0.10
N GLN A 67 -2.13 21.08 0.65
CA GLN A 67 -1.76 22.11 1.62
C GLN A 67 -1.91 21.67 3.07
N GLN A 68 -2.43 20.46 3.35
CA GLN A 68 -2.36 19.95 4.71
C GLN A 68 -0.89 19.73 5.07
N PRO A 69 -0.39 20.29 6.18
CA PRO A 69 0.94 19.96 6.65
C PRO A 69 1.00 18.44 6.85
N TYR A 70 1.99 17.79 6.21
CA TYR A 70 2.25 16.38 6.43
C TYR A 70 2.61 16.21 7.91
N VAL A 71 1.68 15.68 8.68
CA VAL A 71 1.92 15.26 10.07
C VAL A 71 2.48 13.86 9.97
N GLU A 72 3.76 13.72 10.28
CA GLU A 72 4.38 12.41 10.37
C GLU A 72 3.62 11.59 11.41
N PRO A 73 3.14 10.38 11.07
CA PRO A 73 2.37 9.60 12.01
C PRO A 73 3.23 9.26 13.23
N ASP A 74 2.66 9.43 14.42
CA ASP A 74 3.26 8.99 15.68
C ASP A 74 3.25 7.46 15.73
N ILE A 75 4.21 6.84 15.04
CA ILE A 75 4.42 5.40 15.04
C ILE A 75 5.51 5.11 16.07
N ASN A 76 5.10 4.75 17.29
CA ASN A 76 6.00 4.16 18.25
C ASN A 76 6.24 2.70 17.86
N ILE A 77 7.47 2.39 17.46
CA ILE A 77 7.88 1.00 17.22
C ILE A 77 8.83 0.54 18.30
N VAL A 78 8.75 -0.75 18.62
CA VAL A 78 9.72 -1.43 19.47
C VAL A 78 10.28 -2.60 18.66
N ARG A 79 11.57 -2.55 18.36
CA ARG A 79 12.22 -3.55 17.50
C ARG A 79 13.49 -4.10 18.15
N SER A 80 13.71 -5.37 17.91
CA SER A 80 14.96 -6.05 18.21
C SER A 80 15.83 -6.07 16.94
N VAL A 81 17.13 -5.81 17.08
CA VAL A 81 18.08 -5.80 15.96
C VAL A 81 19.32 -6.59 16.33
N PHE A 82 19.68 -7.54 15.48
CA PHE A 82 20.95 -8.25 15.55
C PHE A 82 21.86 -7.78 14.40
N VAL A 83 23.09 -7.38 14.72
CA VAL A 83 24.07 -6.92 13.74
C VAL A 83 25.35 -7.73 13.87
N TRP A 84 25.99 -8.03 12.75
CA TRP A 84 27.26 -8.75 12.74
C TRP A 84 28.13 -8.35 11.56
N ASN A 85 29.41 -8.69 11.65
CA ASN A 85 30.34 -8.66 10.53
C ASN A 85 30.59 -10.10 10.05
N ASP A 86 30.33 -10.34 8.77
CA ASP A 86 30.41 -11.69 8.18
C ASP A 86 31.84 -12.20 7.92
N GLU A 87 32.86 -11.40 8.24
CA GLU A 87 34.28 -11.72 8.11
C GLU A 87 34.92 -11.97 9.47
N THR A 88 34.59 -11.18 10.49
CA THR A 88 35.18 -11.29 11.84
C THR A 88 34.34 -12.13 12.80
N GLY A 89 33.04 -12.27 12.53
CA GLY A 89 32.10 -12.97 13.42
C GLY A 89 31.69 -12.18 14.66
N ASN A 90 32.26 -10.99 14.87
CA ASN A 90 31.80 -10.09 15.93
C ASN A 90 30.32 -9.76 15.69
N CYS A 91 29.54 -9.68 16.77
CA CYS A 91 28.12 -9.42 16.70
C CYS A 91 27.62 -8.60 17.89
N TYR A 92 26.49 -7.94 17.72
CA TYR A 92 25.82 -7.20 18.79
C TYR A 92 24.31 -7.36 18.66
N TYR A 93 23.67 -7.61 19.79
CA TYR A 93 22.22 -7.66 19.89
C TYR A 93 21.69 -6.41 20.60
N LEU A 94 20.81 -5.67 19.91
CA LEU A 94 20.02 -4.58 20.47
C LEU A 94 18.58 -5.06 20.70
N PRO A 95 18.23 -5.53 21.89
CA PRO A 95 16.89 -5.99 22.20
C PRO A 95 15.91 -4.83 22.39
N CYS A 96 14.69 -4.99 21.84
CA CYS A 96 13.50 -4.20 22.17
C CYS A 96 13.70 -2.68 22.25
N ALA A 97 14.48 -2.12 21.32
CA ALA A 97 14.73 -0.69 21.28
C ALA A 97 13.50 0.05 20.74
N SER A 98 13.02 1.02 21.50
CA SER A 98 11.94 1.92 21.12
C SER A 98 12.45 3.11 20.30
N GLN A 99 11.61 3.53 19.35
CA GLN A 99 11.78 4.78 18.63
C GLN A 99 10.41 5.42 18.40
N GLU A 100 10.23 6.60 19.00
CA GLU A 100 8.93 7.26 19.09
C GLU A 100 8.46 7.95 17.81
N LYS A 101 9.31 8.12 16.79
CA LYS A 101 9.02 9.06 15.70
C LYS A 101 9.23 8.49 14.31
N GLY A 102 8.11 8.30 13.63
CA GLY A 102 7.99 8.57 12.21
C GLY A 102 8.32 7.45 11.23
N MET A 103 8.22 7.77 9.94
CA MET A 103 8.39 6.80 8.84
C MET A 103 9.80 6.17 8.80
N PHE A 104 10.76 6.76 9.52
CA PHE A 104 12.15 6.31 9.60
C PHE A 104 12.50 5.59 10.91
N ALA A 105 11.53 5.33 11.78
CA ALA A 105 11.78 4.76 13.09
C ALA A 105 12.57 3.43 13.03
N LYS A 106 12.21 2.52 12.11
CA LYS A 106 12.93 1.23 11.92
C LYS A 106 14.40 1.46 11.55
N ARG A 107 14.65 2.38 10.61
CA ARG A 107 16.02 2.72 10.17
C ARG A 107 16.83 3.33 11.30
N ALA A 108 16.20 4.15 12.15
CA ALA A 108 16.86 4.75 13.32
C ALA A 108 17.28 3.69 14.35
N VAL A 109 16.44 2.70 14.64
CA VAL A 109 16.78 1.59 15.56
C VAL A 109 17.94 0.77 15.00
N VAL A 110 17.91 0.40 13.72
CA VAL A 110 19.02 -0.34 13.07
C VAL A 110 20.32 0.49 13.09
N LYS A 111 20.23 1.79 12.82
CA LYS A 111 21.39 2.69 12.90
C LYS A 111 22.00 2.71 14.30
N ARG A 112 21.16 2.79 15.33
CA ARG A 112 21.58 2.74 16.74
C ARG A 112 22.33 1.43 17.04
N ALA A 113 21.82 0.29 16.58
CA ALA A 113 22.49 -1.01 16.77
C ALA A 113 23.88 -1.05 16.11
N LYS A 114 24.00 -0.57 14.86
CA LYS A 114 25.28 -0.49 14.15
C LYS A 114 26.28 0.48 14.79
N GLU A 115 25.81 1.63 15.27
CA GLU A 115 26.65 2.60 15.99
C GLU A 115 27.18 2.02 17.30
N THR A 116 26.36 1.29 18.05
CA THR A 116 26.81 0.59 19.27
C THR A 116 27.81 -0.51 18.95
N TYR A 117 27.53 -1.34 17.94
CA TYR A 117 28.49 -2.33 17.44
C TYR A 117 29.86 -1.72 17.12
N LYS A 118 29.87 -0.62 16.36
CA LYS A 118 31.11 0.07 15.99
C LYS A 118 31.88 0.58 17.20
N LYS A 119 31.19 1.06 18.23
CA LYS A 119 31.82 1.48 19.49
C LYS A 119 32.43 0.29 20.25
N LEU A 120 31.80 -0.88 20.19
CA LEU A 120 32.27 -2.09 20.89
C LEU A 120 33.48 -2.72 20.21
N TYR A 121 33.47 -2.82 18.88
CA TYR A 121 34.46 -3.62 18.14
C TYR A 121 35.45 -2.79 17.31
N GLY A 122 35.22 -1.49 17.15
CA GLY A 122 36.08 -0.62 16.32
C GLY A 122 35.96 -0.85 14.82
N GLU A 123 34.97 -1.63 14.37
CA GLU A 123 34.73 -1.98 12.97
C GLU A 123 33.26 -1.76 12.56
N GLU A 124 32.96 -1.86 11.26
CA GLU A 124 31.60 -1.72 10.75
C GLU A 124 30.90 -3.08 10.67
N ALA A 125 29.66 -3.15 11.15
CA ALA A 125 28.78 -4.29 10.89
C ALA A 125 28.24 -4.22 9.45
N ASN A 126 28.49 -5.27 8.67
CA ASN A 126 28.08 -5.36 7.26
C ASN A 126 26.75 -6.13 7.06
N ARG A 127 26.25 -6.81 8.09
CA ARG A 127 24.96 -7.51 8.09
C ARG A 127 24.07 -7.08 9.25
N HIS A 128 22.76 -7.28 9.09
CA HIS A 128 21.79 -7.15 10.17
C HIS A 128 20.52 -7.92 9.85
N ILE A 129 19.79 -8.27 10.90
CA ILE A 129 18.41 -8.77 10.87
C ILE A 129 17.63 -8.09 11.99
N ASP A 130 16.36 -7.78 11.74
CA ASP A 130 15.52 -7.06 12.69
C ASP A 130 14.08 -7.60 12.71
N TRP A 131 13.50 -7.69 13.89
CA TRP A 131 12.15 -8.21 14.14
C TRP A 131 11.42 -7.37 15.17
N ASP A 132 10.13 -7.64 15.34
CA ASP A 132 9.33 -7.01 16.40
C ASP A 132 9.84 -7.47 17.76
N CYS A 133 9.82 -6.59 18.77
CA CYS A 133 10.27 -6.95 20.11
C CYS A 133 9.59 -8.22 20.62
N GLY A 134 10.41 -9.18 21.05
CA GLY A 134 9.96 -10.49 21.51
C GLY A 134 11.14 -11.43 21.76
N MET A 135 10.83 -12.62 22.29
CA MET A 135 11.80 -13.69 22.45
C MET A 135 12.40 -14.10 21.12
N ALA A 136 13.70 -14.40 21.14
CA ALA A 136 14.42 -14.89 19.99
C ALA A 136 15.47 -15.91 20.41
N ALA A 137 15.63 -16.97 19.61
CA ALA A 137 16.83 -17.79 19.61
C ALA A 137 17.69 -17.35 18.41
N ILE A 138 18.89 -16.82 18.69
CA ILE A 138 19.80 -16.29 17.68
C ILE A 138 20.99 -17.22 17.59
N THR A 139 21.19 -17.79 16.41
CA THR A 139 22.36 -18.63 16.11
C THR A 139 23.19 -18.00 15.00
N MET A 140 24.49 -18.30 14.99
CA MET A 140 25.40 -17.93 13.92
C MET A 140 26.24 -19.13 13.51
N GLY A 141 26.55 -19.22 12.21
CA GLY A 141 27.45 -20.23 11.66
C GLY A 141 28.03 -19.79 10.32
N VAL A 142 28.93 -20.59 9.76
CA VAL A 142 29.50 -20.38 8.43
C VAL A 142 28.60 -21.04 7.40
N SER A 143 27.90 -20.25 6.60
CA SER A 143 26.96 -20.75 5.59
C SER A 143 27.63 -21.72 4.62
N LYS A 144 27.05 -22.92 4.47
CA LYS A 144 27.55 -23.95 3.52
C LYS A 144 27.45 -23.47 2.08
N LYS A 145 26.56 -22.52 1.80
CA LYS A 145 26.31 -21.98 0.46
C LYS A 145 27.25 -20.84 0.11
N THR A 146 27.48 -19.91 1.05
CA THR A 146 28.21 -18.66 0.76
C THR A 146 29.63 -18.65 1.34
N GLY A 147 29.93 -19.54 2.29
CA GLY A 147 31.19 -19.55 3.04
C GLY A 147 31.35 -18.34 3.98
N LYS A 148 30.31 -17.50 4.13
CA LYS A 148 30.30 -16.33 5.00
C LYS A 148 29.56 -16.63 6.30
N ILE A 149 29.89 -15.87 7.35
CA ILE A 149 29.19 -16.00 8.63
C ILE A 149 27.78 -15.43 8.47
N GLU A 150 26.78 -16.24 8.77
CA GLU A 150 25.36 -15.89 8.70
C GLU A 150 24.68 -16.11 10.05
N ALA A 151 23.66 -15.30 10.32
CA ALA A 151 22.83 -15.41 11.50
C ALA A 151 21.44 -15.94 11.14
N TYR A 152 20.90 -16.81 11.99
CA TYR A 152 19.54 -17.35 11.89
C TYR A 152 18.80 -17.01 13.17
N VAL A 153 17.58 -16.48 13.02
CA VAL A 153 16.77 -15.98 14.12
C VAL A 153 15.42 -16.68 14.09
N ASP A 154 15.08 -17.38 15.17
CA ASP A 154 13.75 -17.90 15.39
C ASP A 154 13.03 -17.04 16.44
N THR A 155 11.82 -16.60 16.13
CA THR A 155 10.98 -15.71 16.95
C THR A 155 9.53 -16.20 17.07
N ASP A 156 9.19 -17.36 16.51
CA ASP A 156 7.80 -17.80 16.44
C ASP A 156 7.35 -18.52 17.72
N ILE A 157 7.08 -17.73 18.75
CA ILE A 157 6.60 -18.20 20.06
C ILE A 157 5.36 -19.08 19.92
N LYS A 158 4.47 -18.79 18.96
CA LYS A 158 3.25 -19.60 18.76
C LYS A 158 3.59 -20.97 18.20
N ALA A 159 4.55 -21.05 17.28
CA ALA A 159 5.05 -22.33 16.78
C ALA A 159 5.73 -23.14 17.89
N TRP A 160 6.52 -22.48 18.76
CA TRP A 160 7.17 -23.13 19.90
C TRP A 160 6.16 -23.75 20.86
N ILE A 161 5.17 -22.95 21.28
CA ILE A 161 4.08 -23.42 22.17
C ILE A 161 3.29 -24.55 21.52
N LYS A 162 3.01 -24.45 20.22
CA LYS A 162 2.30 -25.52 19.49
C LYS A 162 3.10 -26.81 19.42
N LYS A 163 4.43 -26.73 19.30
CA LYS A 163 5.32 -27.90 19.17
C LYS A 163 5.56 -28.59 20.53
N TYR A 164 5.78 -27.82 21.59
CA TYR A 164 6.22 -28.34 22.89
C TYR A 164 5.13 -28.34 23.97
N GLY A 165 4.15 -27.45 23.84
CA GLY A 165 3.15 -27.19 24.87
C GLY A 165 3.56 -26.06 25.80
N GLU A 166 2.60 -25.21 26.15
CA GLU A 166 2.81 -24.00 26.97
C GLU A 166 3.38 -24.30 28.37
N ASN A 167 3.11 -25.50 28.90
CA ASN A 167 3.50 -25.91 30.25
C ASN A 167 4.75 -26.78 30.29
N ASP A 168 5.46 -26.94 29.17
CA ASP A 168 6.72 -27.69 29.13
C ASP A 168 7.81 -26.86 29.84
N PRO A 169 8.36 -27.33 30.98
CA PRO A 169 9.34 -26.57 31.75
C PRO A 169 10.64 -26.31 30.98
N ASP A 170 10.93 -27.13 29.97
CA ASP A 170 12.17 -27.09 29.19
C ASP A 170 11.94 -26.51 27.78
N ILE A 171 10.80 -25.84 27.53
CA ILE A 171 10.44 -25.31 26.21
C ILE A 171 11.53 -24.42 25.62
N LEU A 172 12.15 -23.57 26.45
CA LEU A 172 13.16 -22.62 26.02
C LEU A 172 14.47 -23.31 25.61
N ASP A 173 14.92 -24.32 26.37
CA ASP A 173 16.08 -25.13 26.01
C ASP A 173 15.85 -25.90 24.72
N LYS A 174 14.65 -26.46 24.54
CA LYS A 174 14.26 -27.16 23.31
C LYS A 174 14.22 -26.23 22.10
N VAL A 175 13.75 -25.00 22.26
CA VAL A 175 13.77 -23.97 21.22
C VAL A 175 15.21 -23.56 20.87
N ASN A 176 16.08 -23.35 21.86
CA ASN A 176 17.48 -23.04 21.62
C ASN A 176 18.19 -24.18 20.87
N GLN A 177 17.88 -25.44 21.22
CA GLN A 177 18.42 -26.61 20.54
C GLN A 177 17.88 -26.74 19.10
N ASP A 178 16.58 -26.54 18.88
CA ASP A 178 15.99 -26.51 17.53
C ASP A 178 16.66 -25.46 16.64
N ALA A 179 16.93 -24.27 17.18
CA ALA A 179 17.58 -23.20 16.44
C ALA A 179 19.01 -23.61 16.03
N LEU A 180 19.75 -24.28 16.92
CA LEU A 180 21.07 -24.84 16.62
C LEU A 180 21.01 -25.96 15.57
N ASP A 181 20.02 -26.85 15.69
CA ASP A 181 19.81 -27.95 14.74
C ASP A 181 19.47 -27.40 13.36
N TYR A 182 18.56 -26.41 13.30
CA TYR A 182 18.21 -25.72 12.07
C TYR A 182 19.42 -25.01 11.44
N CYS A 183 20.18 -24.23 12.23
CA CYS A 183 21.41 -23.61 11.78
C CYS A 183 22.36 -24.66 11.17
N SER A 184 22.54 -25.80 11.84
CA SER A 184 23.43 -26.88 11.40
C SER A 184 22.99 -27.53 10.08
N THR A 185 21.73 -27.36 9.66
CA THR A 185 21.30 -27.75 8.31
C THR A 185 21.83 -26.80 7.23
N GLN A 186 22.01 -25.51 7.55
CA GLN A 186 22.36 -24.45 6.60
C GLN A 186 23.85 -24.04 6.66
N ALA A 187 24.47 -24.19 7.82
CA ALA A 187 25.79 -23.67 8.14
C ALA A 187 26.63 -24.69 8.93
N ASP A 188 27.95 -24.52 8.91
CA ASP A 188 28.91 -25.23 9.72
C ASP A 188 29.28 -24.39 10.96
N ASN A 189 29.75 -25.05 12.02
CA ASN A 189 30.20 -24.41 13.27
C ASN A 189 29.13 -23.52 13.93
N CYS A 190 27.88 -23.96 13.91
CA CYS A 190 26.77 -23.22 14.50
C CYS A 190 26.92 -23.03 16.01
N GLN A 191 26.66 -21.82 16.48
CA GLN A 191 26.69 -21.43 17.88
C GLN A 191 25.44 -20.63 18.23
N LEU A 192 24.97 -20.81 19.47
CA LEU A 192 23.90 -19.99 20.04
C LEU A 192 24.57 -18.70 20.53
N MET A 193 24.19 -17.58 19.91
CA MET A 193 24.72 -16.27 20.26
C MET A 193 23.94 -15.64 21.39
N TYR A 194 22.61 -15.76 21.30
CA TYR A 194 21.67 -15.29 22.32
C TYR A 194 20.54 -16.31 22.40
N GLY A 195 20.34 -16.87 23.59
CA GLY A 195 19.26 -17.78 23.87
C GLY A 195 17.98 -17.04 24.22
N THR A 196 16.87 -17.77 24.25
CA THR A 196 15.56 -17.25 24.66
C THR A 196 15.50 -16.70 26.09
N TYR A 197 16.52 -16.96 26.91
CA TYR A 197 16.66 -16.42 28.27
C TYR A 197 17.26 -15.01 28.29
N ASP A 198 17.89 -14.56 27.19
CA ASP A 198 18.65 -13.30 27.12
C ASP A 198 17.79 -12.07 26.79
N ILE A 199 16.49 -12.11 27.13
CA ILE A 199 15.62 -10.94 27.04
C ILE A 199 16.06 -9.96 28.14
N PRO A 200 16.28 -8.66 27.85
CA PRO A 200 16.34 -7.69 28.91
C PRO A 200 15.00 -7.72 29.64
N ASP A 201 15.04 -7.94 30.94
CA ASP A 201 13.93 -7.53 31.80
C ASP A 201 13.47 -6.15 31.32
N ASN A 202 12.19 -6.03 30.94
CA ASN A 202 11.52 -4.74 30.86
C ASN A 202 11.50 -4.17 32.30
N LYS A 203 12.61 -3.60 32.74
CA LYS A 203 12.68 -2.71 33.89
C LYS A 203 12.32 -1.30 33.48
#